data_AF-A0A8S3AP26-F1
#
_entry.id   AF-A0A8S3AP26-F1
#
_cell.length_a   1.000
_cell.length_b   1.000
_cell.length_c   1.000
_cell.angle_alpha   90.00
_cell.angle_beta   90.00
_cell.angle_gamma   90.00
#
_symmetry.space_group_name_H-M   'P 1'
#
loop_
_entity.id
_entity.type
_entity.pdbx_description
1 polymer ?
#
loop_
_entity_poly.entity_id
_entity_poly.type
_entity_poly.pdbx_seq_one_letter_code
_entity_poly.pdbx_strand_id
1 'polypeptide(L)' 'YRDPIQAVEFSGISGIITHDDQRVYDACRYYGALIVAALRGEAKSQLLDNDFYWKHIQWFNNKPLTLEVINIAHGSYKKP' A
#
# COMPACT_ATOMS: atom_id res chain seq x y z
N TYR A 1 2.93 -4.46 12.46
CA TYR A 1 2.14 -3.24 12.76
C TYR A 1 2.87 -2.22 13.66
N ARG A 2 3.78 -2.66 14.55
CA ARG A 2 4.56 -1.77 15.42
C ARG A 2 5.57 -0.91 14.63
N ASP A 3 6.11 -1.45 13.55
CA ASP A 3 6.92 -0.72 12.57
C ASP A 3 6.25 -0.80 11.18
N PRO A 4 5.50 0.25 10.77
CA PRO A 4 4.85 0.29 9.46
C PRO A 4 5.82 0.35 8.28
N ILE A 5 6.96 1.04 8.43
CA ILE A 5 7.91 1.25 7.33
C ILE A 5 8.52 -0.09 6.93
N GLN A 6 9.02 -0.86 7.91
CA GLN A 6 9.56 -2.18 7.65
C GLN A 6 8.49 -3.14 7.12
N ALA A 7 7.29 -3.11 7.69
CA ALA A 7 6.20 -3.99 7.25
C ALA A 7 5.82 -3.74 5.78
N VAL A 8 5.74 -2.49 5.35
CA VAL A 8 5.44 -2.13 3.96
C VAL A 8 6.59 -2.54 3.04
N GLU A 9 7.84 -2.21 3.37
CA GLU A 9 9.00 -2.55 2.55
C GLU A 9 9.15 -4.08 2.35
N PHE A 10 9.08 -4.85 3.43
CA PHE A 10 9.21 -6.31 3.34
C PHE A 10 8.02 -6.95 2.62
N SER A 11 6.82 -6.35 2.67
CA SER A 11 5.69 -6.80 1.86
C SER A 11 6.03 -6.66 0.37
N GLY A 12 6.62 -5.53 -0.04
CA GLY A 12 7.11 -5.35 -1.41
C GLY A 12 8.16 -6.39 -1.81
N ILE A 13 9.21 -6.53 -1.00
CA ILE A 13 10.32 -7.45 -1.26
C ILE A 13 9.81 -8.89 -1.46
N SER A 14 8.81 -9.31 -0.68
CA SER A 14 8.20 -10.63 -0.80
C SER A 14 7.48 -10.88 -2.15
N GLY A 15 7.08 -9.83 -2.87
CA GLY A 15 6.49 -9.93 -4.19
C GLY A 15 7.54 -10.11 -5.30
N ILE A 16 8.65 -9.37 -5.21
CA ILE A 16 9.71 -9.35 -6.24
C ILE A 16 10.41 -10.71 -6.37
N ILE A 17 10.55 -11.47 -5.29
CA ILE A 17 11.29 -12.74 -5.30
C ILE A 17 10.72 -13.79 -6.28
N THR A 18 9.48 -13.63 -6.75
CA THR A 18 8.84 -14.54 -7.71
C THR A 18 8.55 -13.89 -9.07
N HIS A 19 8.35 -12.57 -9.10
CA HIS A 19 8.04 -11.81 -10.30
C HIS A 19 8.84 -10.50 -10.26
N ASP A 20 9.80 -10.34 -11.17
CA ASP A 20 10.64 -9.15 -11.27
C ASP A 20 9.88 -7.98 -11.94
N ASP A 21 8.81 -7.51 -11.29
CA ASP A 21 7.94 -6.44 -11.78
C ASP A 21 7.65 -5.43 -10.67
N GLN A 22 7.94 -4.16 -10.96
CA GLN A 22 7.74 -3.04 -10.04
C GLN A 22 6.27 -2.90 -9.59
N ARG A 23 5.30 -3.26 -10.43
CA ARG A 23 3.87 -3.21 -10.09
C ARG A 23 3.52 -4.25 -9.02
N VAL A 24 4.15 -5.42 -9.06
CA VAL A 24 3.97 -6.47 -8.04
C VAL A 24 4.54 -5.99 -6.71
N TYR A 25 5.75 -5.43 -6.73
CA TYR A 25 6.38 -4.81 -5.56
C TYR A 25 5.47 -3.76 -4.91
N ASP A 26 4.99 -2.80 -5.70
CA ASP A 26 4.19 -1.68 -5.20
C ASP A 26 2.78 -2.09 -4.79
N ALA A 27 2.17 -3.07 -5.47
CA ALA A 27 0.89 -3.64 -5.05
C ALA A 27 1.01 -4.33 -3.68
N CYS A 28 2.06 -5.12 -3.46
CA CYS A 28 2.31 -5.77 -2.18
C CYS A 28 2.60 -4.75 -1.06
N ARG A 29 3.35 -3.68 -1.35
CA ARG A 29 3.55 -2.57 -0.40
C ARG A 29 2.23 -1.91 0.00
N TYR A 30 1.40 -1.57 -1.00
CA TYR A 30 0.11 -0.94 -0.76
C TYR A 30 -0.81 -1.83 0.09
N TYR A 31 -0.88 -3.13 -0.25
CA TYR A 31 -1.68 -4.08 0.52
C TYR A 31 -1.15 -4.29 1.94
N GLY A 32 0.17 -4.36 2.11
CA GLY A 32 0.81 -4.41 3.42
C GLY A 32 0.46 -3.19 4.28
N ALA A 33 0.43 -1.99 3.69
CA ALA A 33 0.01 -0.77 4.39
C ALA A 33 -1.45 -0.85 4.87
N LEU A 34 -2.36 -1.35 4.04
CA LEU A 34 -3.77 -1.55 4.42
C LEU A 34 -3.91 -2.52 5.60
N ILE A 35 -3.16 -3.64 5.59
CA ILE A 35 -3.15 -4.60 6.70
C ILE A 35 -2.62 -3.94 7.98
N VAL A 36 -1.52 -3.19 7.88
CA VAL A 36 -0.93 -2.49 9.03
C VAL A 36 -1.90 -1.48 9.62
N ALA A 37 -2.57 -0.66 8.79
CA ALA A 37 -3.58 0.30 9.22
C ALA A 37 -4.77 -0.41 9.92
N ALA A 38 -5.27 -1.50 9.35
CA ALA A 38 -6.34 -2.29 9.96
C ALA A 38 -5.94 -2.84 11.34
N LEU A 39 -4.72 -3.38 11.47
CA LEU A 39 -4.19 -3.87 12.76
C LEU A 39 -3.95 -2.75 13.78
N ARG A 40 -3.82 -1.50 13.32
CA ARG A 40 -3.73 -0.30 14.18
C ARG A 40 -5.10 0.28 14.53
N GLY A 41 -6.19 -0.34 14.08
CA GLY A 41 -7.57 0.02 14.45
C GLY A 41 -8.25 1.00 13.52
N GLU A 42 -7.68 1.27 12.33
CA GLU A 42 -8.36 2.11 11.35
C GLU A 42 -9.64 1.46 10.82
N ALA A 43 -10.70 2.25 10.74
CA ALA A 43 -12.00 1.80 10.24
C ALA A 43 -11.94 1.53 8.72
N LYS A 44 -12.84 0.67 8.23
CA LYS A 44 -12.97 0.35 6.81
C LYS A 44 -13.08 1.60 5.91
N SER A 45 -13.78 2.64 6.36
CA SER A 45 -13.90 3.91 5.62
C SER A 45 -12.57 4.63 5.46
N GLN A 46 -11.66 4.54 6.44
CA GLN A 46 -10.32 5.11 6.37
C GLN A 46 -9.41 4.29 5.44
N LEU A 47 -9.50 2.96 5.50
CA LEU A 47 -8.75 2.06 4.61
C LEU A 47 -9.16 2.22 3.14
N LEU A 48 -10.43 2.54 2.89
CA LEU A 48 -10.97 2.76 1.55
C LEU A 48 -10.96 4.24 1.16
N ASP A 49 -10.37 5.14 1.95
CA ASP A 49 -10.26 6.55 1.60
C ASP A 49 -9.36 6.72 0.37
N ASN A 50 -9.76 7.55 -0.60
CA ASN A 50 -8.98 7.74 -1.83
C ASN A 50 -7.60 8.37 -1.57
N ASP A 51 -7.43 9.04 -0.43
CA ASP A 51 -6.18 9.63 0.02
C ASP A 51 -5.45 8.74 1.04
N PHE A 52 -5.86 7.48 1.25
CA PHE A 52 -5.22 6.57 2.19
C PHE A 52 -3.70 6.49 1.97
N TYR A 53 -3.27 6.36 0.71
CA TYR A 53 -1.85 6.33 0.36
C TYR A 53 -1.12 7.61 0.75
N TRP A 54 -1.70 8.78 0.45
CA TRP A 54 -1.07 10.08 0.74
C TRP A 54 -1.02 10.37 2.24
N LYS A 55 -2.07 9.98 2.99
CA LYS A 55 -2.10 10.06 4.46
C LYS A 55 -1.03 9.19 5.12
N HIS A 56 -0.59 8.13 4.45
CA HIS A 56 0.40 7.16 4.94
C HIS A 56 1.72 7.15 4.17
N ILE A 57 2.02 8.21 3.40
CA ILE A 57 3.20 8.28 2.51
C ILE A 57 4.53 7.96 3.22
N GLN A 58 4.62 8.30 4.51
CA GLN A 58 5.79 8.04 5.34
C GLN A 58 6.09 6.54 5.49
N TRP A 59 5.07 5.67 5.47
CA TRP A 59 5.26 4.22 5.55
C TRP A 59 5.92 3.64 4.30
N PHE A 60 5.89 4.39 3.20
CA PHE A 60 6.50 4.02 1.93
C PHE A 60 7.94 4.56 1.80
N ASN A 61 8.52 5.12 2.88
CA ASN A 61 9.88 5.66 2.90
C ASN A 61 10.17 6.65 1.75
N ASN A 62 9.18 7.47 1.39
CA ASN A 62 9.22 8.39 0.25
C ASN A 62 9.55 7.75 -1.11
N LYS A 63 9.46 6.42 -1.23
CA LYS A 63 9.54 5.71 -2.52
C LYS A 63 8.14 5.62 -3.10
N PRO A 64 7.80 6.44 -4.11
CA PRO A 64 6.44 6.50 -4.64
C PRO A 64 6.02 5.17 -5.28
N LEU A 65 4.73 4.87 -5.23
CA LEU A 65 4.14 3.74 -5.96
C LEU A 65 4.05 4.04 -7.46
N THR A 66 4.02 3.00 -8.30
CA THR A 66 3.69 3.18 -9.72
C THR A 66 2.30 3.80 -9.93
N LEU A 67 2.11 4.44 -11.09
CA LEU A 67 0.86 5.11 -11.43
C LEU A 67 -0.34 4.16 -11.42
N GLU A 68 -0.15 2.91 -11.85
CA GLU A 68 -1.18 1.87 -11.84
C GLU A 68 -1.67 1.58 -10.42
N VAL A 69 -0.75 1.46 -9.45
CA VAL A 69 -1.11 1.22 -8.06
C VAL A 69 -1.70 2.47 -7.41
N ILE A 70 -1.22 3.67 -7.75
CA ILE A 70 -1.84 4.93 -7.32
C ILE A 70 -3.29 5.02 -7.80
N ASN A 71 -3.57 4.64 -9.05
CA ASN A 71 -4.94 4.62 -9.57
C ASN A 71 -5.86 3.69 -8.77
N ILE A 72 -5.34 2.52 -8.35
CA ILE A 72 -6.06 1.59 -7.46
C ILE A 72 -6.28 2.22 -6.08
N ALA A 73 -5.24 2.83 -5.50
CA ALA A 73 -5.35 3.52 -4.20
C ALA A 73 -6.38 4.65 -4.22
N HIS A 74 -6.53 5.32 -5.38
CA HIS A 74 -7.53 6.37 -5.63
C HIS A 74 -8.94 5.82 -5.92
N GLY A 75 -9.14 4.51 -5.77
CA GLY A 75 -10.46 3.90 -5.86
C GLY A 75 -10.95 3.65 -7.29
N SER A 76 -10.05 3.40 -8.25
CA SER A 76 -10.45 3.02 -9.62
C SER A 76 -11.45 1.85 -9.65
N TYR A 77 -11.32 0.89 -8.72
CA TYR A 77 -12.21 -0.27 -8.55
C TYR A 77 -13.63 0.06 -8.07
N LYS A 78 -13.90 1.30 -7.64
CA LYS A 78 -15.24 1.74 -7.20
C LYS A 78 -16.07 2.31 -8.35
N LYS A 79 -15.42 2.60 -9.48
CA LYS A 79 -16.09 3.12 -10.68
C LYS A 79 -16.67 1.93 -11.46
N PRO A 80 -17.87 2.08 -12.05
CA PRO A 80 -18.49 1.04 -12.85
C PRO A 80 -17.73 0.72 -14.13
#